data_AF-A0A2H9SS94-F1
#
_entry.id   AF-A0A2H9SS94-F1
#
_cell.length_a   1.000
_cell.length_b   1.000
_cell.length_c   1.000
_cell.angle_alpha   90.00
_cell.angle_beta   90.00
_cell.angle_gamma   90.00
#
_symmetry.space_group_name_H-M   'P 1'
#
loop_
_entity.id
_entity.type
_entity.pdbx_description
1 polymer ?
#
loop_
_entity_poly.entity_id
_entity_poly.type
_entity_poly.pdbx_seq_one_letter_code
_entity_poly.pdbx_strand_id
1 'polypeptide(L)'
;MSPLLEELHRVLAEMAVLIDKEEEPEPQLYAIFFQRPEYAFQIIELLNNLDEEAIQARSPIYSACIFAFDICLAQLQAASENHNKSFTKALTQLMNQLAGFINEHRHSLTYWLPVLNAFYDVHAELTQELKDAYFDLANEEGEEDDFEGNEQSHLDAIRDLIHELSDLSIFEIAEHFFAQSYAMPADFFIDLVMDLFSLPEGGDIALLTLLHPKAEVRETVLSTLEQLMPQISLSSISLSRLQTIQSWYPARYQATFDRWIKAQRKKGVIFAPELPACEFKVKATEVDGSGSQGLFIHAGKGRKNRLGGLLLKYQAGIKDTWITPEISAAEVADYYHQAFEENVTLRDVDSIYFKLMLEHFLAVTIAQGDVPNLYFLELHELLALRFRPNTLDIESLFTQLSVEISPFTEEVIAQSFKRSKSWLKNKPFTESWYLESAAIDKIVNHNSSYVDGIKICRLADAIQEVFIEAFESDRARWQFHFLWVALWLKAKEKKNEKSWQDSFLIAHAIKTGHVLKDIPVMQEICKQTVINSIETMQERKTYLNKE
;
A
#
# COMPACT_ATOMS: atom_id res chain seq x y z
N MET A 1 4.95 -28.82 -26.23
CA MET A 1 4.84 -27.78 -25.18
C MET A 1 3.44 -27.82 -24.61
N SER A 2 3.22 -27.47 -23.34
CA SER A 2 1.85 -27.34 -22.81
C SER A 2 1.16 -26.17 -23.53
N PRO A 3 -0.14 -26.25 -23.91
CA PRO A 3 -0.87 -25.13 -24.53
C PRO A 3 -0.81 -23.83 -23.73
N LEU A 4 -0.71 -23.95 -22.40
CA LEU A 4 -0.54 -22.84 -21.46
C LEU A 4 0.80 -22.10 -21.62
N LEU A 5 1.87 -22.84 -21.92
CA LEU A 5 3.20 -22.26 -22.08
C LEU A 5 3.30 -21.53 -23.43
N GLU A 6 2.65 -22.05 -24.47
CA GLU A 6 2.54 -21.37 -25.77
C GLU A 6 1.78 -20.06 -25.66
N GLU A 7 0.71 -20.03 -24.86
CA GLU A 7 -0.06 -18.81 -24.58
C GLU A 7 0.78 -17.76 -23.86
N LEU A 8 1.52 -18.13 -22.82
CA LEU A 8 2.43 -17.22 -22.09
C LEU A 8 3.47 -16.59 -23.01
N HIS A 9 4.18 -17.40 -23.81
CA HIS A 9 5.20 -16.91 -24.73
C HIS A 9 4.64 -15.95 -25.78
N ARG A 10 3.45 -16.26 -26.31
CA ARG A 10 2.78 -15.40 -27.27
C ARG A 10 2.44 -14.03 -26.65
N VAL A 11 1.85 -14.02 -25.46
CA VAL A 11 1.48 -12.78 -24.76
C VAL A 11 2.71 -11.93 -24.47
N LEU A 12 3.78 -12.52 -23.92
CA LEU A 12 5.03 -11.81 -23.64
C LEU A 12 5.68 -11.25 -24.92
N ALA A 13 5.62 -11.99 -26.03
CA ALA A 13 6.14 -11.51 -27.31
C ALA A 13 5.31 -10.35 -27.88
N GLU A 14 3.97 -10.39 -27.75
CA GLU A 14 3.09 -9.30 -28.17
C GLU A 14 3.33 -8.04 -27.32
N MET A 15 3.49 -8.19 -25.99
CA MET A 15 3.86 -7.10 -25.09
C MET A 15 5.24 -6.52 -25.43
N ALA A 16 6.23 -7.37 -25.70
CA ALA A 16 7.57 -6.95 -26.08
C ALA A 16 7.55 -6.07 -27.35
N VAL A 17 6.70 -6.40 -28.34
CA VAL A 17 6.54 -5.59 -29.56
C VAL A 17 5.95 -4.20 -29.27
N LEU A 18 5.07 -4.07 -28.28
CA LEU A 18 4.51 -2.78 -27.87
C LEU A 18 5.55 -1.96 -27.10
N ILE A 19 6.24 -2.59 -26.15
CA ILE A 19 7.30 -1.94 -25.35
C ILE A 19 8.44 -1.45 -26.25
N ASP A 20 8.84 -2.22 -27.26
CA ASP A 20 9.86 -1.81 -28.25
C ASP A 20 9.45 -0.54 -29.04
N LYS A 21 8.15 -0.27 -29.14
CA LYS A 21 7.60 0.93 -29.77
C LYS A 21 7.34 2.07 -28.78
N GLU A 22 7.72 1.91 -27.52
CA GLU A 22 7.38 2.83 -26.42
C GLU A 22 5.86 2.99 -26.23
N GLU A 23 5.10 1.94 -26.58
CA GLU A 23 3.64 1.86 -26.38
C GLU A 23 3.33 1.05 -25.12
N GLU A 24 2.33 1.47 -24.35
CA GLU A 24 1.86 0.71 -23.18
C GLU A 24 1.14 -0.58 -23.64
N PRO A 25 1.43 -1.74 -23.02
CA PRO A 25 0.68 -2.96 -23.26
C PRO A 25 -0.83 -2.77 -23.05
N GLU A 26 -1.66 -3.26 -23.97
CA GLU A 26 -3.10 -3.17 -23.82
C GLU A 26 -3.61 -4.03 -22.63
N PRO A 27 -4.64 -3.60 -21.88
CA PRO A 27 -5.15 -4.34 -20.72
C PRO A 27 -5.53 -5.79 -20.96
N GLN A 28 -5.96 -6.10 -22.19
CA GLN A 28 -6.35 -7.47 -22.58
C GLN A 28 -5.15 -8.43 -22.61
N LEU A 29 -3.94 -7.92 -22.89
CA LEU A 29 -2.72 -8.73 -22.95
C LEU A 29 -2.29 -9.16 -21.55
N TYR A 30 -2.37 -8.26 -20.57
CA TYR A 30 -1.90 -8.55 -19.22
C TYR A 30 -2.99 -9.05 -18.25
N ALA A 31 -4.27 -9.03 -18.65
CA ALA A 31 -5.38 -9.55 -17.84
C ALA A 31 -5.18 -11.01 -17.37
N ILE A 32 -4.44 -11.81 -18.13
CA ILE A 32 -4.16 -13.20 -17.77
C ILE A 32 -3.27 -13.33 -16.52
N PHE A 33 -2.38 -12.37 -16.27
CA PHE A 33 -1.51 -12.35 -15.09
C PHE A 33 -2.27 -12.03 -13.81
N PHE A 34 -3.34 -11.23 -13.91
CA PHE A 34 -4.28 -11.02 -12.81
C PHE A 34 -5.00 -12.31 -12.41
N GLN A 35 -5.40 -13.12 -13.41
CA GLN A 35 -6.16 -14.36 -13.20
C GLN A 35 -5.27 -15.55 -12.83
N ARG A 36 -4.00 -15.53 -13.23
CA ARG A 36 -3.03 -16.63 -13.05
C ARG A 36 -1.68 -16.10 -12.58
N PRO A 37 -1.60 -15.62 -11.33
CA PRO A 37 -0.35 -15.10 -10.79
C PRO A 37 0.73 -16.19 -10.61
N GLU A 38 0.37 -17.47 -10.75
CA GLU A 38 1.34 -18.57 -10.81
C GLU A 38 2.27 -18.52 -12.03
N TYR A 39 1.94 -17.72 -13.05
CA TYR A 39 2.86 -17.48 -14.16
C TYR A 39 4.19 -16.85 -13.74
N ALA A 40 4.26 -16.24 -12.56
CA ALA A 40 5.53 -15.77 -11.99
C ALA A 40 6.63 -16.86 -12.02
N PHE A 41 6.28 -18.13 -11.77
CA PHE A 41 7.24 -19.25 -11.77
C PHE A 41 7.82 -19.57 -13.14
N GLN A 42 7.03 -19.42 -14.22
CA GLN A 42 7.53 -19.61 -15.57
C GLN A 42 8.25 -18.37 -16.07
N ILE A 43 7.80 -17.17 -15.68
CA ILE A 43 8.43 -15.91 -16.06
C ILE A 43 9.86 -15.83 -15.49
N ILE A 44 10.06 -16.19 -14.22
CA ILE A 44 11.39 -16.22 -13.62
C ILE A 44 12.32 -17.26 -14.29
N GLU A 45 11.80 -18.42 -14.68
CA GLU A 45 12.57 -19.40 -15.45
C GLU A 45 12.94 -18.87 -16.84
N LEU A 46 12.05 -18.11 -17.48
CA LEU A 46 12.36 -17.44 -18.75
C LEU A 46 13.44 -16.39 -18.57
N LEU A 47 13.33 -15.54 -17.55
CA LEU A 47 14.34 -14.54 -17.20
C LEU A 47 15.71 -15.21 -17.02
N ASN A 48 15.82 -16.24 -16.17
CA ASN A 48 17.10 -16.94 -15.96
C ASN A 48 17.74 -17.52 -17.24
N ASN A 49 16.94 -17.80 -18.28
CA ASN A 49 17.42 -18.34 -19.56
C ASN A 49 17.63 -17.28 -20.65
N LEU A 50 17.25 -16.02 -20.42
CA LEU A 50 17.58 -14.90 -21.30
C LEU A 50 19.06 -14.53 -21.14
N ASP A 51 19.68 -14.12 -22.24
CA ASP A 51 21.08 -13.68 -22.24
C ASP A 51 21.19 -12.25 -21.67
N GLU A 52 22.11 -12.03 -20.72
CA GLU A 52 22.37 -10.73 -20.11
C GLU A 52 22.90 -9.72 -21.14
N GLU A 53 23.69 -10.16 -22.13
CA GLU A 53 24.20 -9.27 -23.20
C GLU A 53 23.04 -8.65 -24.01
N ALA A 54 21.87 -9.29 -24.05
CA ALA A 54 20.69 -8.74 -24.72
C ALA A 54 20.04 -7.57 -23.93
N ILE A 55 20.27 -7.44 -22.62
CA ILE A 55 19.74 -6.35 -21.80
C ILE A 55 20.46 -5.03 -22.07
N GLN A 56 21.78 -5.07 -22.27
CA GLN A 56 22.55 -3.88 -22.67
C GLN A 56 22.02 -3.28 -24.00
N ALA A 57 21.35 -4.11 -24.82
CA ALA A 57 20.66 -3.72 -26.05
C ALA A 57 19.16 -3.37 -25.86
N ARG A 58 18.67 -3.19 -24.61
CA ARG A 58 17.26 -2.95 -24.26
C ARG A 58 16.31 -4.05 -24.76
N SER A 59 16.60 -5.31 -24.46
CA SER A 59 15.73 -6.45 -24.79
C SER A 59 14.25 -6.21 -24.43
N PRO A 60 13.35 -6.02 -25.41
CA PRO A 60 11.94 -5.74 -25.11
C PRO A 60 11.23 -6.92 -24.44
N ILE A 61 11.72 -8.15 -24.69
CA ILE A 61 11.21 -9.36 -24.04
C ILE A 61 11.58 -9.42 -22.57
N TYR A 62 12.75 -8.91 -22.18
CA TYR A 62 13.14 -8.80 -20.78
C TYR A 62 12.19 -7.83 -20.05
N SER A 63 11.97 -6.63 -20.61
CA SER A 63 11.03 -5.65 -20.04
C SER A 63 9.60 -6.18 -19.95
N ALA A 64 9.13 -6.93 -20.95
CA ALA A 64 7.82 -7.58 -20.91
C ALA A 64 7.72 -8.63 -19.79
N CYS A 65 8.80 -9.39 -19.54
CA CYS A 65 8.87 -10.35 -18.45
C CYS A 65 8.82 -9.66 -17.09
N ILE A 66 9.58 -8.57 -16.89
CA ILE A 66 9.54 -7.77 -15.65
C ILE A 66 8.13 -7.24 -15.40
N PHE A 67 7.53 -6.57 -16.39
CA PHE A 67 6.16 -6.05 -16.26
C PHE A 67 5.13 -7.14 -15.89
N ALA A 68 5.21 -8.31 -16.53
CA ALA A 68 4.33 -9.43 -16.22
C ALA A 68 4.60 -10.03 -14.83
N PHE A 69 5.86 -10.07 -14.41
CA PHE A 69 6.28 -10.53 -13.10
C PHE A 69 5.72 -9.63 -11.99
N ASP A 70 5.81 -8.30 -12.16
CA ASP A 70 5.30 -7.31 -11.20
C ASP A 70 3.81 -7.51 -10.93
N ILE A 71 3.01 -7.68 -11.99
CA ILE A 71 1.57 -7.95 -11.87
C ILE A 71 1.33 -9.24 -11.10
N CYS A 72 2.02 -10.33 -11.48
CA CYS A 72 1.85 -11.61 -10.81
C CYS A 72 2.20 -11.52 -9.32
N LEU A 73 3.32 -10.87 -9.01
CA LEU A 73 3.82 -10.72 -7.66
C LEU A 73 2.88 -9.87 -6.79
N ALA A 74 2.38 -8.76 -7.32
CA ALA A 74 1.37 -7.92 -6.65
C ALA A 74 0.11 -8.72 -6.29
N GLN A 75 -0.36 -9.59 -7.20
CA GLN A 75 -1.51 -10.46 -6.92
C GLN A 75 -1.18 -11.55 -5.88
N LEU A 76 -0.02 -12.19 -5.95
CA LEU A 76 0.42 -13.18 -4.95
C LEU A 76 0.48 -12.53 -3.55
N GLN A 77 1.06 -11.34 -3.47
CA GLN A 77 1.23 -10.62 -2.21
C GLN A 77 -0.10 -10.14 -1.65
N ALA A 78 -0.98 -9.52 -2.47
CA ALA A 78 -2.31 -9.11 -2.04
C ALA A 78 -3.15 -10.31 -1.53
N ALA A 79 -3.05 -11.48 -2.18
CA ALA A 79 -3.71 -12.69 -1.71
C ALA A 79 -3.10 -13.24 -0.41
N SER A 80 -1.78 -13.10 -0.22
CA SER A 80 -1.06 -13.48 1.00
C SER A 80 -1.47 -12.60 2.19
N GLU A 81 -1.56 -11.28 2.00
CA GLU A 81 -2.03 -10.33 3.02
C GLU A 81 -3.46 -10.64 3.51
N ASN A 82 -4.31 -11.15 2.62
CA ASN A 82 -5.65 -11.63 2.95
C ASN A 82 -5.66 -13.02 3.63
N HIS A 83 -4.53 -13.43 4.22
CA HIS A 83 -4.32 -14.67 4.96
C HIS A 83 -4.59 -15.96 4.18
N ASN A 84 -4.43 -15.94 2.85
CA ASN A 84 -4.53 -17.15 2.05
C ASN A 84 -3.20 -17.94 2.08
N LYS A 85 -3.18 -18.98 2.92
CA LYS A 85 -2.00 -19.85 3.12
C LYS A 85 -1.42 -20.44 1.84
N SER A 86 -2.25 -20.69 0.82
CA SER A 86 -1.77 -21.25 -0.46
C SER A 86 -0.90 -20.24 -1.21
N PHE A 87 -1.32 -18.97 -1.24
CA PHE A 87 -0.58 -17.91 -1.91
C PHE A 87 0.66 -17.49 -1.12
N THR A 88 0.59 -17.46 0.22
CA THR A 88 1.77 -17.28 1.07
C THR A 88 2.83 -18.34 0.77
N LYS A 89 2.43 -19.61 0.65
CA LYS A 89 3.35 -20.71 0.29
C LYS A 89 3.91 -20.54 -1.12
N ALA A 90 3.08 -20.16 -2.09
CA ALA A 90 3.52 -19.93 -3.46
C ALA A 90 4.55 -18.78 -3.52
N LEU A 91 4.33 -17.69 -2.81
CA LEU A 91 5.27 -16.57 -2.71
C LEU A 91 6.62 -17.01 -2.11
N THR A 92 6.60 -17.76 -1.01
CA THR A 92 7.83 -18.34 -0.42
C THR A 92 8.55 -19.26 -1.40
N GLN A 93 7.82 -20.09 -2.15
CA GLN A 93 8.42 -20.98 -3.15
C GLN A 93 9.04 -20.21 -4.32
N LEU A 94 8.38 -19.13 -4.77
CA LEU A 94 8.89 -18.26 -5.82
C LEU A 94 10.20 -17.59 -5.41
N MET A 95 10.25 -17.02 -4.20
CA MET A 95 11.46 -16.41 -3.63
C MET A 95 12.60 -17.42 -3.54
N ASN A 96 12.33 -18.64 -3.06
CA ASN A 96 13.35 -19.67 -2.94
C ASN A 96 13.82 -20.20 -4.31
N GLN A 97 12.96 -20.20 -5.33
CA GLN A 97 13.37 -20.51 -6.70
C GLN A 97 14.25 -19.41 -7.28
N LEU A 98 13.94 -18.13 -7.04
CA LEU A 98 14.79 -17.01 -7.42
C LEU A 98 16.16 -17.07 -6.76
N ALA A 99 16.21 -17.34 -5.46
CA ALA A 99 17.46 -17.56 -4.74
C ALA A 99 18.28 -18.68 -5.40
N GLY A 100 17.61 -19.77 -5.79
CA GLY A 100 18.24 -20.86 -6.53
C GLY A 100 18.88 -20.41 -7.84
N PHE A 101 18.20 -19.59 -8.65
CA PHE A 101 18.76 -19.07 -9.90
C PHE A 101 19.87 -18.05 -9.71
N ILE A 102 19.76 -17.17 -8.71
CA ILE A 102 20.84 -16.22 -8.36
C ILE A 102 22.12 -16.99 -8.00
N ASN A 103 22.00 -18.04 -7.18
CA ASN A 103 23.12 -18.90 -6.78
C ASN A 103 23.69 -19.78 -7.92
N GLU A 104 23.11 -19.75 -9.13
CA GLU A 104 23.75 -20.33 -10.31
C GLU A 104 24.82 -19.40 -10.91
N HIS A 105 24.92 -18.15 -10.43
CA HIS A 105 25.87 -17.10 -10.86
C HIS A 105 25.90 -16.92 -12.39
N ARG A 106 24.72 -16.98 -13.03
CA ARG A 106 24.60 -16.80 -14.49
C ARG A 106 24.54 -15.35 -14.92
N HIS A 107 24.00 -14.49 -14.06
CA HIS A 107 23.71 -13.09 -14.35
C HIS A 107 24.14 -12.20 -13.19
N SER A 108 24.48 -10.95 -13.50
CA SER A 108 24.86 -9.93 -12.52
C SER A 108 23.74 -9.54 -11.55
N LEU A 109 24.08 -8.81 -10.48
CA LEU A 109 23.12 -8.13 -9.62
C LEU A 109 22.33 -7.11 -10.42
N THR A 110 22.99 -6.33 -11.28
CA THR A 110 22.34 -5.35 -12.15
C THR A 110 21.24 -5.98 -13.01
N TYR A 111 21.46 -7.22 -13.49
CA TYR A 111 20.44 -8.00 -14.17
C TYR A 111 19.25 -8.30 -13.25
N TRP A 112 19.47 -8.79 -12.03
CA TRP A 112 18.39 -9.22 -11.14
C TRP A 112 17.68 -8.07 -10.41
N LEU A 113 18.29 -6.88 -10.31
CA LEU A 113 17.75 -5.75 -9.55
C LEU A 113 16.29 -5.40 -9.90
N PRO A 114 15.86 -5.31 -11.16
CA PRO A 114 14.45 -5.06 -11.48
C PRO A 114 13.49 -6.12 -10.92
N VAL A 115 13.88 -7.40 -10.93
CA VAL A 115 13.08 -8.51 -10.37
C VAL A 115 13.02 -8.41 -8.84
N LEU A 116 14.14 -8.03 -8.21
CA LEU A 116 14.24 -7.87 -6.76
C LEU A 116 13.44 -6.64 -6.28
N ASN A 117 13.46 -5.54 -7.02
CA ASN A 117 12.69 -4.32 -6.77
C ASN A 117 11.18 -4.60 -6.80
N ALA A 118 10.71 -5.53 -7.64
CA ALA A 118 9.30 -5.93 -7.64
C ALA A 118 8.82 -6.40 -6.26
N PHE A 119 9.66 -7.07 -5.46
CA PHE A 119 9.31 -7.47 -4.10
C PHE A 119 9.28 -6.30 -3.13
N TYR A 120 10.16 -5.33 -3.32
CA TYR A 120 10.16 -4.09 -2.55
C TYR A 120 8.87 -3.29 -2.78
N ASP A 121 8.46 -3.14 -4.04
CA ASP A 121 7.29 -2.36 -4.47
C ASP A 121 5.98 -2.91 -3.88
N VAL A 122 5.86 -4.23 -3.76
CA VAL A 122 4.69 -4.87 -3.15
C VAL A 122 4.83 -5.06 -1.63
N HIS A 123 5.93 -4.60 -1.05
CA HIS A 123 6.28 -4.75 0.36
C HIS A 123 6.29 -6.22 0.85
N ALA A 124 6.79 -7.13 0.02
CA ALA A 124 6.88 -8.54 0.35
C ALA A 124 8.10 -8.85 1.22
N GLU A 125 7.89 -9.49 2.37
CA GLU A 125 8.99 -9.95 3.22
C GLU A 125 9.79 -11.06 2.52
N LEU A 126 11.04 -10.77 2.19
CA LEU A 126 11.94 -11.73 1.54
C LEU A 126 12.26 -12.91 2.47
N THR A 127 12.34 -14.11 1.90
CA THR A 127 12.86 -15.30 2.59
C THR A 127 14.34 -15.15 2.93
N GLN A 128 14.81 -15.90 3.94
CA GLN A 128 16.23 -15.85 4.30
C GLN A 128 17.10 -16.33 3.14
N GLU A 129 16.67 -17.35 2.41
CA GLU A 129 17.38 -17.90 1.25
C GLU A 129 17.60 -16.85 0.15
N LEU A 130 16.60 -15.99 -0.10
CA LEU A 130 16.72 -14.92 -1.10
C LEU A 130 17.58 -13.76 -0.60
N LYS A 131 17.50 -13.43 0.70
CA LYS A 131 18.40 -12.42 1.30
C LYS A 131 19.86 -12.86 1.21
N ASP A 132 20.14 -14.12 1.54
CA ASP A 132 21.49 -14.69 1.48
C ASP A 132 22.02 -14.69 0.04
N ALA A 133 21.22 -15.18 -0.92
CA ALA A 133 21.60 -15.19 -2.34
C ALA A 133 21.88 -13.78 -2.90
N TYR A 134 21.05 -12.81 -2.53
CA TYR A 134 21.28 -11.40 -2.88
C TYR A 134 22.59 -10.89 -2.28
N PHE A 135 22.80 -11.14 -0.98
CA PHE A 135 23.96 -10.63 -0.26
C PHE A 135 25.26 -11.21 -0.80
N ASP A 136 25.29 -12.51 -1.09
CA ASP A 136 26.43 -13.18 -1.70
C ASP A 136 26.73 -12.58 -3.08
N LEU A 137 25.72 -12.39 -3.94
CA LEU A 137 25.88 -11.76 -5.25
C LEU A 137 26.39 -10.31 -5.16
N ALA A 138 25.88 -9.52 -4.21
CA ALA A 138 26.31 -8.13 -4.01
C ALA A 138 27.76 -8.03 -3.51
N ASN A 139 28.20 -8.96 -2.66
CA ASN A 139 29.58 -9.00 -2.20
C ASN A 139 30.54 -9.45 -3.29
N GLU A 140 30.15 -10.40 -4.15
CA GLU A 140 30.98 -10.84 -5.28
C GLU A 140 31.31 -9.70 -6.24
N GLU A 141 30.31 -8.87 -6.58
CA GLU A 141 30.54 -7.67 -7.41
C GLU A 141 31.37 -6.61 -6.68
N GLY A 142 31.14 -6.40 -5.38
CA GLY A 142 31.93 -5.48 -4.57
C GLY A 142 33.40 -5.90 -4.42
N GLU A 143 33.69 -7.19 -4.34
CA GLU A 143 35.06 -7.72 -4.26
C GLU A 143 35.82 -7.52 -5.58
N GLU A 144 35.16 -7.58 -6.75
CA GLU A 144 35.78 -7.30 -8.04
C GLU A 144 36.21 -5.83 -8.19
N ASP A 145 35.43 -4.89 -7.64
CA ASP A 145 35.77 -3.45 -7.59
C ASP A 145 36.84 -3.12 -6.51
N ASP A 146 36.87 -3.85 -5.40
CA ASP A 146 37.82 -3.62 -4.29
C ASP A 146 39.28 -3.98 -4.64
N PHE A 147 39.53 -4.75 -5.70
CA PHE A 147 40.90 -5.01 -6.18
C PHE A 147 41.61 -3.74 -6.71
N GLU A 148 40.89 -2.62 -6.94
CA GLU A 148 41.47 -1.30 -7.24
C GLU A 148 41.58 -0.34 -6.02
N GLY A 149 41.14 -0.76 -4.83
CA GLY A 149 41.62 -0.31 -3.53
C GLY A 149 41.61 1.20 -3.23
N ASN A 150 40.44 1.83 -3.12
CA ASN A 150 40.34 3.16 -2.50
C ASN A 150 38.93 3.43 -1.91
N GLU A 151 38.81 3.70 -0.61
CA GLU A 151 37.55 4.18 0.04
C GLU A 151 36.95 5.40 -0.69
N GLN A 152 37.82 6.18 -1.34
CA GLN A 152 37.42 7.29 -2.21
C GLN A 152 36.59 6.84 -3.42
N SER A 153 36.85 5.66 -3.98
CA SER A 153 36.14 5.07 -5.12
C SER A 153 34.70 4.74 -4.78
N HIS A 154 34.43 4.21 -3.57
CA HIS A 154 33.09 3.89 -3.11
C HIS A 154 32.23 5.15 -2.88
N LEU A 155 32.79 6.15 -2.19
CA LEU A 155 32.12 7.44 -2.00
C LEU A 155 31.87 8.17 -3.33
N ASP A 156 32.77 8.02 -4.29
CA ASP A 156 32.60 8.57 -5.64
C ASP A 156 31.46 7.83 -6.38
N ALA A 157 31.33 6.49 -6.23
CA ALA A 157 30.20 5.74 -6.79
C ALA A 157 28.83 6.16 -6.20
N ILE A 158 28.73 6.33 -4.87
CA ILE A 158 27.51 6.85 -4.24
C ILE A 158 27.20 8.26 -4.75
N ARG A 159 28.22 9.11 -4.89
CA ARG A 159 28.05 10.48 -5.42
C ARG A 159 27.57 10.45 -6.86
N ASP A 160 28.17 9.59 -7.69
CA ASP A 160 27.82 9.45 -9.10
C ASP A 160 26.37 8.96 -9.23
N LEU A 161 25.93 7.99 -8.42
CA LEU A 161 24.54 7.57 -8.36
C LEU A 161 23.58 8.72 -7.99
N ILE A 162 23.92 9.52 -6.98
CA ILE A 162 23.11 10.69 -6.61
C ILE A 162 23.06 11.71 -7.76
N HIS A 163 24.17 11.88 -8.49
CA HIS A 163 24.23 12.78 -9.64
C HIS A 163 23.44 12.27 -10.85
N GLU A 164 23.47 10.97 -11.12
CA GLU A 164 22.66 10.34 -12.18
C GLU A 164 21.16 10.51 -11.92
N LEU A 165 20.76 10.47 -10.65
CA LEU A 165 19.38 10.64 -10.22
C LEU A 165 19.02 12.11 -9.91
N SER A 166 19.86 13.08 -10.25
CA SER A 166 19.70 14.48 -9.84
C SER A 166 18.50 15.21 -10.44
N ASP A 167 17.91 14.66 -11.50
CA ASP A 167 16.64 15.14 -12.08
C ASP A 167 15.41 14.74 -11.25
N LEU A 168 15.57 13.79 -10.32
CA LEU A 168 14.53 13.31 -9.41
C LEU A 168 14.47 14.15 -8.12
N SER A 169 13.36 14.03 -7.41
CA SER A 169 13.22 14.57 -6.06
C SER A 169 14.09 13.79 -5.07
N ILE A 170 14.46 14.44 -3.97
CA ILE A 170 15.23 13.79 -2.89
C ILE A 170 14.53 12.57 -2.29
N PHE A 171 13.20 12.52 -2.36
CA PHE A 171 12.39 11.39 -1.91
C PHE A 171 12.53 10.20 -2.87
N GLU A 172 12.47 10.45 -4.17
CA GLU A 172 12.70 9.42 -5.19
C GLU A 172 14.13 8.89 -5.15
N ILE A 173 15.13 9.75 -4.92
CA ILE A 173 16.51 9.31 -4.73
C ILE A 173 16.61 8.40 -3.49
N ALA A 174 16.02 8.79 -2.36
CA ALA A 174 16.01 7.95 -1.16
C ALA A 174 15.26 6.63 -1.36
N GLU A 175 14.14 6.64 -2.09
CA GLU A 175 13.39 5.43 -2.45
C GLU A 175 14.26 4.49 -3.29
N HIS A 176 15.06 5.02 -4.22
CA HIS A 176 16.00 4.24 -5.02
C HIS A 176 17.03 3.52 -4.15
N PHE A 177 17.61 4.21 -3.15
CA PHE A 177 18.48 3.55 -2.17
C PHE A 177 17.75 2.46 -1.39
N PHE A 178 16.49 2.67 -0.98
CA PHE A 178 15.71 1.67 -0.24
C PHE A 178 15.42 0.42 -1.08
N ALA A 179 15.02 0.61 -2.34
CA ALA A 179 14.75 -0.48 -3.26
C ALA A 179 16.02 -1.30 -3.53
N GLN A 180 17.12 -0.61 -3.90
CA GLN A 180 18.38 -1.28 -4.21
C GLN A 180 18.96 -2.02 -3.00
N SER A 181 18.85 -1.47 -1.79
CA SER A 181 19.36 -2.11 -0.58
C SER A 181 18.32 -2.97 0.14
N TYR A 182 17.18 -3.28 -0.48
CA TYR A 182 16.05 -3.90 0.21
C TYR A 182 16.42 -5.26 0.84
N ALA A 183 17.27 -6.05 0.19
CA ALA A 183 17.69 -7.34 0.71
C ALA A 183 18.89 -7.27 1.67
N MET A 184 19.56 -6.11 1.78
CA MET A 184 20.74 -5.95 2.63
C MET A 184 20.40 -6.10 4.13
N PRO A 185 21.35 -6.62 4.93
CA PRO A 185 21.19 -6.70 6.38
C PRO A 185 21.14 -5.30 6.99
N ALA A 186 20.52 -5.17 8.17
CA ALA A 186 20.35 -3.87 8.82
C ALA A 186 21.69 -3.15 9.09
N ASP A 187 22.75 -3.90 9.40
CA ASP A 187 24.09 -3.35 9.70
C ASP A 187 24.74 -2.67 8.47
N PHE A 188 24.38 -3.04 7.24
CA PHE A 188 24.83 -2.34 6.02
C PHE A 188 24.44 -0.86 6.04
N PHE A 189 23.29 -0.52 6.64
CA PHE A 189 22.81 0.85 6.73
C PHE A 189 23.63 1.71 7.70
N ILE A 190 24.52 1.13 8.51
CA ILE A 190 25.45 1.89 9.33
C ILE A 190 26.41 2.64 8.41
N ASP A 191 27.13 1.90 7.56
CA ASP A 191 28.14 2.44 6.66
C ASP A 191 27.49 3.33 5.59
N LEU A 192 26.39 2.89 4.98
CA LEU A 192 25.64 3.70 4.00
C LEU A 192 25.23 5.07 4.57
N VAL A 193 24.69 5.12 5.79
CA VAL A 193 24.28 6.41 6.41
C VAL A 193 25.50 7.27 6.73
N MET A 194 26.61 6.67 7.17
CA MET A 194 27.86 7.39 7.43
C MET A 194 28.43 8.00 6.15
N ASP A 195 28.42 7.24 5.06
CA ASP A 195 28.91 7.66 3.75
C ASP A 195 28.05 8.77 3.15
N LEU A 196 26.72 8.62 3.20
CA LEU A 196 25.79 9.66 2.76
C LEU A 196 25.96 10.97 3.53
N PHE A 197 26.27 10.94 4.84
CA PHE A 197 26.57 12.17 5.59
C PHE A 197 27.95 12.75 5.32
N SER A 198 28.88 11.94 4.78
CA SER A 198 30.21 12.39 4.36
C SER A 198 30.15 13.13 3.01
N LEU A 199 29.07 12.95 2.25
CA LEU A 199 28.77 13.62 0.99
C LEU A 199 27.89 14.87 1.21
N PRO A 200 28.23 16.04 0.62
CA PRO A 200 27.41 17.25 0.74
C PRO A 200 25.95 17.08 0.27
N GLU A 201 25.73 16.20 -0.71
CA GLU A 201 24.44 15.95 -1.37
C GLU A 201 23.63 14.86 -0.65
N GLY A 202 24.30 14.00 0.14
CA GLY A 202 23.70 12.79 0.72
C GLY A 202 23.00 13.00 2.06
N GLY A 203 23.27 14.09 2.78
CA GLY A 203 22.78 14.26 4.16
C GLY A 203 21.25 14.24 4.32
N ASP A 204 20.49 14.76 3.35
CA ASP A 204 19.03 14.68 3.38
C ASP A 204 18.53 13.25 3.12
N ILE A 205 19.19 12.50 2.22
CA ILE A 205 18.90 11.07 1.94
C ILE A 205 19.16 10.24 3.19
N ALA A 206 20.32 10.44 3.82
CA ALA A 206 20.72 9.77 5.06
C ALA A 206 19.66 9.94 6.17
N LEU A 207 19.14 11.16 6.34
CA LEU A 207 18.07 11.45 7.29
C LEU A 207 16.76 10.72 6.94
N LEU A 208 16.40 10.67 5.67
CA LEU A 208 15.18 10.02 5.19
C LEU A 208 15.17 8.51 5.46
N THR A 209 16.33 7.87 5.66
CA THR A 209 16.45 6.47 6.14
C THR A 209 15.72 6.20 7.47
N LEU A 210 15.40 7.24 8.25
CA LEU A 210 14.48 7.11 9.40
C LEU A 210 13.05 6.67 9.01
N LEU A 211 12.68 6.74 7.74
CA LEU A 211 11.38 6.30 7.22
C LEU A 211 11.48 4.97 6.47
N HIS A 212 12.61 4.26 6.58
CA HIS A 212 12.79 2.96 5.95
C HIS A 212 11.68 1.98 6.35
N PRO A 213 11.10 1.19 5.42
CA PRO A 213 9.96 0.31 5.71
C PRO A 213 10.28 -0.77 6.75
N LYS A 214 11.51 -1.28 6.80
CA LYS A 214 11.95 -2.26 7.80
C LYS A 214 12.28 -1.64 9.15
N ALA A 215 11.64 -2.11 10.23
CA ALA A 215 11.87 -1.64 11.59
C ALA A 215 13.31 -1.84 12.08
N GLU A 216 13.94 -2.98 11.76
CA GLU A 216 15.33 -3.28 12.14
C GLU A 216 16.34 -2.27 11.55
N VAL A 217 16.12 -1.84 10.30
CA VAL A 217 16.92 -0.79 9.66
C VAL A 217 16.71 0.53 10.40
N ARG A 218 15.46 0.90 10.71
CA ARG A 218 15.16 2.12 11.48
C ARG A 218 15.87 2.15 12.84
N GLU A 219 15.88 1.05 13.59
CA GLU A 219 16.58 0.96 14.87
C GLU A 219 18.11 1.11 14.72
N THR A 220 18.67 0.53 13.67
CA THR A 220 20.10 0.65 13.35
C THR A 220 20.46 2.09 13.00
N VAL A 221 19.69 2.70 12.09
CA VAL A 221 19.84 4.11 11.69
C VAL A 221 19.69 5.06 12.88
N LEU A 222 18.74 4.81 13.79
CA LEU A 222 18.59 5.59 15.02
C LEU A 222 19.87 5.56 15.87
N SER A 223 20.50 4.39 15.98
CA SER A 223 21.74 4.19 16.76
C SER A 223 22.92 4.88 16.08
N THR A 224 23.04 4.76 14.75
CA THR A 224 24.06 5.44 13.94
C THR A 224 23.93 6.96 14.06
N LEU A 225 22.71 7.49 13.91
CA LEU A 225 22.44 8.92 14.02
C LEU A 225 22.77 9.49 15.40
N GLU A 226 22.56 8.74 16.50
CA GLU A 226 22.95 9.18 17.85
C GLU A 226 24.45 9.50 17.93
N GLN A 227 25.28 8.71 17.25
CA GLN A 227 26.74 8.89 17.22
C GLN A 227 27.19 9.98 16.24
N LEU A 228 26.48 10.13 15.12
CA LEU A 228 26.79 11.10 14.07
C LEU A 228 26.31 12.51 14.38
N MET A 229 25.19 12.67 15.11
CA MET A 229 24.56 13.99 15.35
C MET A 229 25.50 15.06 15.91
N PRO A 230 26.46 14.75 16.81
CA PRO A 230 27.48 15.70 17.27
C PRO A 230 28.48 16.14 16.19
N GLN A 231 28.69 15.33 15.15
CA GLN A 231 29.71 15.53 14.11
C GLN A 231 29.13 16.23 12.87
N ILE A 232 27.88 15.95 12.52
CA ILE A 232 27.21 16.50 11.33
C ILE A 232 26.50 17.83 11.61
N SER A 233 26.25 18.64 10.58
CA SER A 233 25.35 19.80 10.65
C SER A 233 24.20 19.61 9.69
N LEU A 234 22.97 19.54 10.20
CA LEU A 234 21.79 19.39 9.34
C LEU A 234 21.49 20.69 8.58
N SER A 235 20.89 20.55 7.40
CA SER A 235 20.24 21.66 6.71
C SER A 235 19.00 22.12 7.47
N SER A 236 18.52 23.34 7.21
CA SER A 236 17.27 23.84 7.80
C SER A 236 16.05 22.99 7.42
N ILE A 237 16.07 22.41 6.21
CA ILE A 237 15.04 21.51 5.70
C ILE A 237 15.09 20.18 6.45
N SER A 238 16.28 19.56 6.53
CA SER A 238 16.52 18.35 7.32
C SER A 238 16.09 18.51 8.78
N LEU A 239 16.41 19.64 9.42
CA LEU A 239 15.99 19.88 10.80
C LEU A 239 14.46 19.95 10.95
N SER A 240 13.76 20.57 9.99
CA SER A 240 12.29 20.61 9.97
C SER A 240 11.70 19.22 9.72
N ARG A 241 12.27 18.43 8.79
CA ARG A 241 11.88 17.04 8.55
C ARG A 241 12.06 16.19 9.80
N LEU A 242 13.20 16.31 10.49
CA LEU A 242 13.47 15.59 11.73
C LEU A 242 12.41 15.88 12.81
N GLN A 243 11.93 17.12 12.93
CA GLN A 243 10.85 17.48 13.85
C GLN A 243 9.49 16.86 13.46
N THR A 244 9.22 16.73 12.16
CA THR A 244 8.01 16.06 11.67
C THR A 244 8.09 14.56 11.95
N ILE A 245 9.19 13.91 11.51
CA ILE A 245 9.47 12.48 11.67
C ILE A 245 9.46 12.10 13.16
N GLN A 246 9.99 12.95 14.04
CA GLN A 246 9.93 12.75 15.49
C GLN A 246 8.52 12.39 15.95
N SER A 247 7.48 13.06 15.45
CA SER A 247 6.11 12.79 15.88
C SER A 247 5.51 11.50 15.32
N TRP A 248 6.22 10.83 14.42
CA TRP A 248 5.81 9.55 13.85
C TRP A 248 6.51 8.37 14.52
N TYR A 249 7.44 8.64 15.44
CA TYR A 249 8.09 7.61 16.23
C TYR A 249 7.40 7.38 17.57
N PRO A 250 7.42 6.14 18.10
CA PRO A 250 6.90 5.84 19.43
C PRO A 250 7.46 6.74 20.53
N ALA A 251 6.67 6.97 21.58
CA ALA A 251 6.99 7.88 22.68
C ALA A 251 8.38 7.64 23.31
N ARG A 252 8.88 6.40 23.29
CA ARG A 252 10.20 6.01 23.82
C ARG A 252 11.38 6.71 23.13
N TYR A 253 11.24 7.12 21.86
CA TYR A 253 12.31 7.80 21.11
C TYR A 253 12.29 9.31 21.23
N GLN A 254 11.22 9.91 21.77
CA GLN A 254 11.02 11.36 21.77
C GLN A 254 12.18 12.12 22.42
N ALA A 255 12.71 11.61 23.55
CA ALA A 255 13.86 12.20 24.23
C ALA A 255 15.15 12.17 23.39
N THR A 256 15.30 11.18 22.52
CA THR A 256 16.44 11.08 21.59
C THR A 256 16.33 12.13 20.49
N PHE A 257 15.17 12.21 19.81
CA PHE A 257 14.91 13.25 18.81
C PHE A 257 15.05 14.67 19.38
N ASP A 258 14.50 14.92 20.57
CA ASP A 258 14.63 16.22 21.25
C ASP A 258 16.10 16.61 21.50
N ARG A 259 16.94 15.64 21.89
CA ARG A 259 18.38 15.86 22.07
C ARG A 259 19.05 16.21 20.73
N TRP A 260 18.73 15.51 19.66
CA TRP A 260 19.26 15.78 18.32
C TRP A 260 18.88 17.16 17.82
N ILE A 261 17.58 17.49 17.86
CA ILE A 261 17.06 18.80 17.48
C ILE A 261 17.76 19.88 18.29
N LYS A 262 17.86 19.72 19.62
CA LYS A 262 18.54 20.68 20.49
C LYS A 262 20.03 20.82 20.16
N ALA A 263 20.73 19.73 19.83
CA ALA A 263 22.13 19.75 19.44
C ALA A 263 22.34 20.56 18.15
N GLN A 264 21.51 20.31 17.13
CA GLN A 264 21.56 21.04 15.85
C GLN A 264 21.20 22.52 16.03
N ARG A 265 20.19 22.83 16.84
CA ARG A 265 19.83 24.21 17.19
C ARG A 265 20.98 24.95 17.90
N LYS A 266 21.75 24.27 18.76
CA LYS A 266 22.94 24.86 19.41
C LYS A 266 24.08 25.13 18.43
N LYS A 267 24.18 24.38 17.34
CA LYS A 267 25.11 24.64 16.23
C LYS A 267 24.69 25.82 15.34
N GLY A 268 23.51 26.40 15.57
CA GLY A 268 22.98 27.55 14.83
C GLY A 268 22.04 27.18 13.68
N VAL A 269 21.73 25.89 13.47
CA VAL A 269 20.75 25.47 12.47
C VAL A 269 19.36 25.97 12.88
N ILE A 270 18.62 26.55 11.95
CA ILE A 270 17.26 27.03 12.16
C ILE A 270 16.27 26.15 11.41
N PHE A 271 15.00 26.13 11.84
CA PHE A 271 13.96 25.43 11.08
C PHE A 271 13.73 26.14 9.75
N ALA A 272 13.47 25.37 8.70
CA ALA A 272 12.99 25.92 7.43
C ALA A 272 11.70 26.73 7.65
N PRO A 273 11.51 27.84 6.90
CA PRO A 273 10.27 28.61 6.96
C PRO A 273 9.08 27.74 6.54
N GLU A 274 7.91 28.03 7.12
CA GLU A 274 6.68 27.35 6.70
C GLU A 274 6.37 27.66 5.23
N LEU A 275 6.10 26.61 4.45
CA LEU A 275 5.70 26.75 3.07
C LEU A 275 4.31 27.40 3.01
N PRO A 276 4.04 28.23 1.99
CA PRO A 276 2.71 28.78 1.79
C PRO A 276 1.71 27.64 1.52
N ALA A 277 0.51 27.75 2.07
CA ALA A 277 -0.55 26.78 1.83
C ALA A 277 -0.78 26.59 0.32
N CYS A 278 -0.71 25.35 -0.14
CA CYS A 278 -1.09 24.97 -1.49
C CYS A 278 -2.62 24.86 -1.58
N GLU A 279 -3.22 25.28 -2.69
CA GLU A 279 -4.61 24.95 -2.96
C GLU A 279 -4.66 23.52 -3.48
N PHE A 280 -5.45 22.68 -2.81
CA PHE A 280 -5.61 21.28 -3.18
C PHE A 280 -7.06 20.84 -3.07
N LYS A 281 -7.40 19.79 -3.82
CA LYS A 281 -8.68 19.10 -3.77
C LYS A 281 -8.45 17.66 -3.37
N VAL A 282 -9.40 17.11 -2.62
CA VAL A 282 -9.36 15.69 -2.23
C VAL A 282 -10.65 15.02 -2.67
N LYS A 283 -10.49 13.88 -3.32
CA LYS A 283 -11.55 12.92 -3.62
C LYS A 283 -11.28 11.65 -2.82
N ALA A 284 -12.33 11.04 -2.30
CA ALA A 284 -12.23 9.80 -1.56
C ALA A 284 -13.12 8.75 -2.23
N THR A 285 -12.65 7.51 -2.32
CA THR A 285 -13.47 6.37 -2.71
C THR A 285 -14.52 6.08 -1.63
N GLU A 286 -15.47 5.20 -1.94
CA GLU A 286 -16.22 4.51 -0.91
C GLU A 286 -15.29 3.75 0.07
N VAL A 287 -15.84 3.46 1.25
CA VAL A 287 -15.19 2.54 2.20
C VAL A 287 -15.68 1.14 1.86
N ASP A 288 -14.76 0.24 1.52
CA ASP A 288 -15.10 -1.15 1.16
C ASP A 288 -15.44 -2.01 2.41
N GLY A 289 -15.92 -3.23 2.18
CA GLY A 289 -16.29 -4.18 3.23
C GLY A 289 -15.12 -4.70 4.06
N SER A 290 -13.90 -4.66 3.51
CA SER A 290 -12.66 -4.98 4.20
C SER A 290 -12.15 -3.83 5.07
N GLY A 291 -12.71 -2.63 4.92
CA GLY A 291 -12.32 -1.42 5.62
C GLY A 291 -11.17 -0.68 4.95
N SER A 292 -11.11 -0.64 3.61
CA SER A 292 -10.17 0.22 2.87
C SER A 292 -10.85 1.44 2.28
N GLN A 293 -10.09 2.53 2.13
CA GLN A 293 -10.49 3.72 1.39
C GLN A 293 -9.28 4.37 0.72
N GLY A 294 -9.41 4.68 -0.56
CA GLY A 294 -8.47 5.51 -1.29
C GLY A 294 -8.77 7.00 -1.12
N LEU A 295 -7.75 7.82 -0.89
CA LEU A 295 -7.83 9.28 -0.96
C LEU A 295 -6.93 9.78 -2.09
N PHE A 296 -7.49 10.60 -2.97
CA PHE A 296 -6.82 11.16 -4.14
C PHE A 296 -6.74 12.67 -4.02
N ILE A 297 -5.52 13.18 -4.10
CA ILE A 297 -5.17 14.56 -3.89
C ILE A 297 -4.75 15.14 -5.22
N HIS A 298 -5.37 16.27 -5.58
CA HIS A 298 -4.91 17.11 -6.68
C HIS A 298 -4.43 18.43 -6.12
N ALA A 299 -3.12 18.65 -6.16
CA ALA A 299 -2.49 19.91 -5.79
C ALA A 299 -1.99 20.64 -7.04
N GLY A 300 -2.26 21.94 -7.15
CA GLY A 300 -1.91 22.69 -8.35
C GLY A 300 -1.39 24.08 -8.02
N LYS A 301 -0.33 24.50 -8.72
CA LYS A 301 0.16 25.88 -8.70
C LYS A 301 0.44 26.37 -10.12
N GLY A 302 -0.49 27.12 -10.67
CA GLY A 302 -0.39 27.63 -12.04
C GLY A 302 -0.57 26.50 -13.07
N ARG A 303 0.46 26.24 -13.89
CA ARG A 303 0.43 25.18 -14.93
C ARG A 303 1.00 23.83 -14.46
N LYS A 304 1.56 23.80 -13.25
CA LYS A 304 2.19 22.61 -12.66
C LYS A 304 1.19 21.95 -11.71
N ASN A 305 0.82 20.71 -11.99
CA ASN A 305 -0.07 19.91 -11.16
C ASN A 305 0.72 18.73 -10.59
N ARG A 306 0.35 18.29 -9.40
CA ARG A 306 0.78 17.00 -8.85
C ARG A 306 -0.45 16.26 -8.37
N LEU A 307 -0.49 14.97 -8.65
CA LEU A 307 -1.46 14.06 -8.08
C LEU A 307 -0.78 13.27 -6.96
N GLY A 308 -1.54 12.93 -5.94
CA GLY A 308 -1.09 12.00 -4.91
C GLY A 308 -2.23 11.08 -4.50
N GLY A 309 -1.87 9.91 -4.00
CA GLY A 309 -2.81 8.92 -3.52
C GLY A 309 -2.40 8.40 -2.15
N LEU A 310 -3.40 8.02 -1.35
CA LEU A 310 -3.24 7.40 -0.05
C LEU A 310 -4.20 6.22 0.04
N LEU A 311 -3.73 5.08 0.54
CA LEU A 311 -4.56 3.94 0.87
C LEU A 311 -4.70 3.81 2.38
N LEU A 312 -5.90 4.01 2.89
CA LEU A 312 -6.24 3.83 4.30
C LEU A 312 -6.84 2.44 4.49
N LYS A 313 -6.41 1.71 5.52
CA LYS A 313 -6.87 0.35 5.80
C LYS A 313 -7.16 0.17 7.28
N TYR A 314 -8.36 -0.34 7.59
CA TYR A 314 -8.79 -0.66 8.95
C TYR A 314 -7.76 -1.56 9.64
N GLN A 315 -7.45 -1.22 10.89
CA GLN A 315 -6.39 -1.81 11.72
C GLN A 315 -4.96 -1.67 11.20
N ALA A 316 -4.70 -1.59 9.89
CA ALA A 316 -3.35 -1.47 9.33
C ALA A 316 -2.82 -0.03 9.20
N GLY A 317 -3.68 0.98 9.22
CA GLY A 317 -3.22 2.37 9.12
C GLY A 317 -3.16 2.87 7.69
N ILE A 318 -2.14 3.68 7.39
CA ILE A 318 -1.76 4.11 6.04
C ILE A 318 -0.96 2.97 5.42
N LYS A 319 -1.52 2.34 4.38
CA LYS A 319 -0.90 1.21 3.67
C LYS A 319 0.03 1.65 2.55
N ASP A 320 -0.34 2.72 1.85
CA ASP A 320 0.44 3.23 0.72
C ASP A 320 0.25 4.74 0.59
N THR A 321 1.28 5.41 0.08
CA THR A 321 1.26 6.80 -0.36
C THR A 321 2.13 6.94 -1.59
N TRP A 322 1.60 7.59 -2.62
CA TRP A 322 2.35 7.93 -3.82
C TRP A 322 2.08 9.37 -4.25
N ILE A 323 2.98 9.89 -5.09
CA ILE A 323 2.87 11.22 -5.67
C ILE A 323 3.46 11.22 -7.07
N THR A 324 2.82 11.91 -8.02
CA THR A 324 3.36 12.04 -9.37
C THR A 324 4.47 13.10 -9.41
N PRO A 325 5.32 13.04 -10.45
CA PRO A 325 6.03 14.22 -10.92
C PRO A 325 5.08 15.39 -11.26
N GLU A 326 5.64 16.54 -11.60
CA GLU A 326 4.84 17.64 -12.11
C GLU A 326 4.24 17.29 -13.48
N ILE A 327 2.91 17.29 -13.57
CA ILE A 327 2.17 16.96 -14.79
C ILE A 327 1.30 18.12 -15.27
N SER A 328 0.99 18.07 -16.56
CA SER A 328 0.09 19.00 -17.25
C SER A 328 -1.37 18.76 -16.88
N ALA A 329 -2.23 19.72 -17.20
CA ALA A 329 -3.67 19.58 -16.95
C ALA A 329 -4.34 18.50 -17.83
N ALA A 330 -3.75 18.18 -18.99
CA ALA A 330 -4.25 17.12 -19.86
C ALA A 330 -3.98 15.74 -19.22
N GLU A 331 -2.75 15.51 -18.77
CA GLU A 331 -2.35 14.28 -18.08
C GLU A 331 -3.14 14.06 -16.78
N VAL A 332 -3.51 15.13 -16.07
CA VAL A 332 -4.44 15.02 -14.93
C VAL A 332 -5.77 14.42 -15.36
N ALA A 333 -6.36 14.91 -16.46
CA ALA A 333 -7.65 14.42 -16.94
C ALA A 333 -7.56 12.96 -17.39
N ASP A 334 -6.49 12.60 -18.08
CA ASP A 334 -6.24 11.24 -18.54
C ASP A 334 -6.05 10.28 -17.35
N TYR A 335 -5.28 10.67 -16.33
CA TYR A 335 -5.12 9.90 -15.11
C TYR A 335 -6.45 9.64 -14.40
N TYR A 336 -7.29 10.66 -14.25
CA TYR A 336 -8.62 10.49 -13.65
C TYR A 336 -9.51 9.57 -14.49
N HIS A 337 -9.36 9.57 -15.81
CA HIS A 337 -10.14 8.70 -16.68
C HIS A 337 -9.70 7.23 -16.54
N GLN A 338 -8.39 6.98 -16.53
CA GLN A 338 -7.81 5.64 -16.42
C GLN A 338 -7.97 5.04 -15.02
N ALA A 339 -7.74 5.81 -13.95
CA ALA A 339 -7.76 5.30 -12.58
C ALA A 339 -9.18 5.06 -12.02
N PHE A 340 -10.20 5.72 -12.60
CA PHE A 340 -11.57 5.74 -12.05
C PHE A 340 -12.63 5.51 -13.11
N GLU A 341 -12.41 4.55 -14.02
CA GLU A 341 -13.47 4.01 -14.85
C GLU A 341 -14.74 3.68 -14.03
N GLU A 342 -15.88 3.47 -14.71
CA GLU A 342 -17.27 3.56 -14.20
C GLU A 342 -17.64 2.79 -12.89
N ASN A 343 -16.72 2.05 -12.29
CA ASN A 343 -16.93 1.13 -11.17
C ASN A 343 -16.49 1.67 -9.79
N VAL A 344 -15.85 2.84 -9.68
CA VAL A 344 -15.41 3.40 -8.37
C VAL A 344 -16.23 4.63 -7.99
N THR A 345 -16.79 4.65 -6.77
CA THR A 345 -17.54 5.82 -6.29
C THR A 345 -16.59 6.86 -5.70
N LEU A 346 -16.21 7.84 -6.52
CA LEU A 346 -15.45 9.00 -6.05
C LEU A 346 -16.33 10.13 -5.52
N ARG A 347 -16.03 10.61 -4.32
CA ARG A 347 -16.69 11.76 -3.69
C ARG A 347 -15.68 12.84 -3.31
N ASP A 348 -15.99 14.10 -3.63
CA ASP A 348 -15.22 15.22 -3.09
C ASP A 348 -15.38 15.28 -1.57
N VAL A 349 -14.27 15.41 -0.85
CA VAL A 349 -14.25 15.63 0.60
C VAL A 349 -13.63 16.99 0.91
N ASP A 350 -13.79 17.45 2.16
CA ASP A 350 -13.16 18.68 2.63
C ASP A 350 -11.85 18.40 3.38
N SER A 351 -11.10 19.46 3.68
CA SER A 351 -9.83 19.35 4.39
C SER A 351 -9.99 18.89 5.84
N ILE A 352 -11.18 19.06 6.43
CA ILE A 352 -11.48 18.63 7.80
C ILE A 352 -11.55 17.11 7.84
N TYR A 353 -12.35 16.49 6.97
CA TYR A 353 -12.43 15.05 6.83
C TYR A 353 -11.05 14.46 6.48
N PHE A 354 -10.37 15.05 5.50
CA PHE A 354 -9.04 14.60 5.06
C PHE A 354 -8.05 14.56 6.24
N LYS A 355 -7.92 15.66 6.98
CA LYS A 355 -7.04 15.72 8.15
C LYS A 355 -7.47 14.75 9.24
N LEU A 356 -8.76 14.68 9.55
CA LEU A 356 -9.31 13.82 10.60
C LEU A 356 -8.97 12.34 10.33
N MET A 357 -9.20 11.87 9.11
CA MET A 357 -8.94 10.47 8.76
C MET A 357 -7.44 10.19 8.69
N LEU A 358 -6.64 11.08 8.10
CA LEU A 358 -5.19 10.87 8.04
C LEU A 358 -4.53 10.83 9.41
N GLU A 359 -4.90 11.72 10.32
CA GLU A 359 -4.36 11.70 11.68
C GLU A 359 -4.73 10.42 12.44
N HIS A 360 -5.94 9.88 12.20
CA HIS A 360 -6.37 8.61 12.76
C HIS A 360 -5.56 7.44 12.23
N PHE A 361 -5.46 7.29 10.91
CA PHE A 361 -4.75 6.16 10.32
C PHE A 361 -3.23 6.27 10.51
N LEU A 362 -2.67 7.47 10.61
CA LEU A 362 -1.30 7.68 11.05
C LEU A 362 -1.09 7.18 12.49
N ALA A 363 -2.03 7.44 13.40
CA ALA A 363 -1.96 6.90 14.76
C ALA A 363 -2.05 5.36 14.78
N VAL A 364 -2.88 4.78 13.89
CA VAL A 364 -2.98 3.33 13.72
C VAL A 364 -1.65 2.75 13.22
N THR A 365 -1.04 3.32 12.17
CA THR A 365 0.29 2.92 11.66
C THR A 365 1.33 2.88 12.78
N ILE A 366 1.44 3.95 13.56
CA ILE A 366 2.43 4.03 14.65
C ILE A 366 2.14 3.02 15.76
N ALA A 367 0.85 2.78 16.07
CA ALA A 367 0.47 1.80 17.07
C ALA A 367 0.87 0.36 16.68
N GLN A 368 1.04 0.08 15.39
CA GLN A 368 1.57 -1.19 14.88
C GLN A 368 3.10 -1.28 14.93
N GLY A 369 3.80 -0.19 15.27
CA GLY A 369 5.25 -0.12 15.25
C GLY A 369 5.85 0.36 13.93
N ASP A 370 5.00 0.78 13.00
CA ASP A 370 5.39 1.29 11.68
C ASP A 370 5.48 2.81 11.64
N VAL A 371 6.05 3.32 10.54
CA VAL A 371 6.14 4.75 10.21
C VAL A 371 5.60 4.95 8.80
N PRO A 372 5.05 6.13 8.47
CA PRO A 372 4.62 6.39 7.10
C PRO A 372 5.84 6.46 6.15
N ASN A 373 5.62 6.15 4.88
CA ASN A 373 6.68 6.11 3.86
C ASN A 373 7.22 7.51 3.48
N LEU A 374 8.22 7.55 2.59
CA LEU A 374 8.85 8.78 2.11
C LEU A 374 7.85 9.75 1.47
N TYR A 375 6.98 9.23 0.61
CA TYR A 375 6.00 10.03 -0.12
C TYR A 375 4.93 10.63 0.78
N PHE A 376 4.67 10.06 1.97
CA PHE A 376 3.83 10.72 2.97
C PHE A 376 4.46 12.01 3.51
N LEU A 377 5.78 12.02 3.72
CA LEU A 377 6.49 13.24 4.10
C LEU A 377 6.52 14.24 2.94
N GLU A 378 6.70 13.77 1.71
CA GLU A 378 6.62 14.62 0.53
C GLU A 378 5.23 15.26 0.38
N LEU A 379 4.16 14.48 0.58
CA LEU A 379 2.79 14.97 0.54
C LEU A 379 2.53 15.99 1.66
N HIS A 380 3.05 15.73 2.86
CA HIS A 380 3.00 16.67 3.97
C HIS A 380 3.67 18.01 3.60
N GLU A 381 4.82 17.97 2.94
CA GLU A 381 5.53 19.16 2.44
C GLU A 381 4.76 19.87 1.32
N LEU A 382 4.24 19.13 0.35
CA LEU A 382 3.46 19.66 -0.78
C LEU A 382 2.21 20.41 -0.31
N LEU A 383 1.49 19.84 0.66
CA LEU A 383 0.23 20.41 1.15
C LEU A 383 0.44 21.50 2.20
N ALA A 384 1.66 21.64 2.74
CA ALA A 384 1.97 22.48 3.89
C ALA A 384 1.02 22.21 5.09
N LEU A 385 0.64 20.95 5.29
CA LEU A 385 -0.24 20.50 6.36
C LEU A 385 0.53 19.67 7.38
N ARG A 386 0.34 19.96 8.66
CA ARG A 386 0.92 19.15 9.74
C ARG A 386 -0.05 18.07 10.19
N PHE A 387 0.33 16.82 9.96
CA PHE A 387 -0.38 15.65 10.45
C PHE A 387 0.25 15.16 11.75
N ARG A 388 -0.57 15.01 12.79
CA ARG A 388 -0.18 14.42 14.07
C ARG A 388 -0.93 13.10 14.28
N PRO A 389 -0.31 12.07 14.87
CA PRO A 389 -1.01 10.82 15.13
C PRO A 389 -2.04 11.00 16.25
N ASN A 390 -3.29 11.23 15.86
CA ASN A 390 -4.41 11.37 16.78
C ASN A 390 -5.49 10.37 16.42
N THR A 391 -5.78 9.42 17.31
CA THR A 391 -6.90 8.50 17.12
C THR A 391 -8.23 9.27 17.15
N LEU A 392 -9.21 8.83 16.35
CA LEU A 392 -10.57 9.32 16.47
C LEU A 392 -11.11 9.14 17.89
N ASP A 393 -11.65 10.21 18.47
CA ASP A 393 -12.48 10.12 19.66
C ASP A 393 -13.88 9.65 19.24
N ILE A 394 -14.03 8.32 19.19
CA ILE A 394 -15.28 7.67 18.75
C ILE A 394 -16.45 8.13 19.63
N GLU A 395 -16.28 8.24 20.95
CA GLU A 395 -17.36 8.64 21.86
C GLU A 395 -17.82 10.08 21.61
N SER A 396 -16.87 10.99 21.40
CA SER A 396 -17.17 12.38 21.03
C SER A 396 -17.86 12.47 19.68
N LEU A 397 -17.41 11.73 18.67
CA LEU A 397 -18.06 11.68 17.35
C LEU A 397 -19.51 11.17 17.43
N PHE A 398 -19.76 10.10 18.20
CA PHE A 398 -21.11 9.62 18.44
C PHE A 398 -22.00 10.67 19.09
N THR A 399 -21.46 11.38 20.08
CA THR A 399 -22.19 12.46 20.76
C THR A 399 -22.53 13.59 19.77
N GLN A 400 -21.54 14.07 19.02
CA GLN A 400 -21.71 15.17 18.06
C GLN A 400 -22.72 14.84 16.96
N LEU A 401 -22.55 13.70 16.28
CA LEU A 401 -23.42 13.30 15.18
C LEU A 401 -24.86 13.02 15.65
N SER A 402 -25.04 12.53 16.88
CA SER A 402 -26.38 12.30 17.43
C SER A 402 -27.17 13.59 17.65
N VAL A 403 -26.51 14.69 18.07
CA VAL A 403 -27.14 15.99 18.28
C VAL A 403 -27.62 16.61 16.98
N GLU A 404 -26.97 16.31 15.86
CA GLU A 404 -27.34 16.81 14.54
C GLU A 404 -28.58 16.11 13.94
N ILE A 405 -29.00 14.97 14.51
CA ILE A 405 -30.17 14.22 14.08
C ILE A 405 -31.32 14.52 15.04
N SER A 406 -32.30 15.30 14.58
CA SER A 406 -33.47 15.68 15.38
C SER A 406 -34.79 15.36 14.65
N PRO A 407 -35.71 14.59 15.27
CA PRO A 407 -35.58 13.95 16.58
C PRO A 407 -34.70 12.68 16.52
N PHE A 408 -33.96 12.37 17.59
CA PHE A 408 -33.21 11.12 17.73
C PHE A 408 -34.06 10.09 18.49
N THR A 409 -34.85 9.28 17.77
CA THR A 409 -35.75 8.28 18.38
C THR A 409 -35.65 6.91 17.72
N GLU A 410 -36.18 5.89 18.40
CA GLU A 410 -36.29 4.52 17.88
C GLU A 410 -37.07 4.46 16.55
N GLU A 411 -38.08 5.30 16.37
CA GLU A 411 -38.80 5.38 15.09
C GLU A 411 -37.91 5.86 13.95
N VAL A 412 -36.99 6.80 14.23
CA VAL A 412 -36.03 7.31 13.23
C VAL A 412 -34.99 6.25 12.88
N ILE A 413 -34.52 5.48 13.86
CA ILE A 413 -33.65 4.32 13.66
C ILE A 413 -34.38 3.26 12.80
N ALA A 414 -35.62 2.91 13.14
CA ALA A 414 -36.41 1.95 12.38
C ALA A 414 -36.69 2.41 10.94
N GLN A 415 -36.91 3.71 10.72
CA GLN A 415 -37.03 4.27 9.38
C GLN A 415 -35.71 4.21 8.60
N SER A 416 -34.57 4.43 9.28
CA SER A 416 -33.25 4.27 8.69
C SER A 416 -33.03 2.84 8.20
N PHE A 417 -33.33 1.86 9.04
CA PHE A 417 -33.24 0.44 8.69
C PHE A 417 -34.07 0.06 7.46
N LYS A 418 -35.28 0.62 7.35
CA LYS A 418 -36.14 0.42 6.17
C LYS A 418 -35.51 1.00 4.90
N ARG A 419 -34.86 2.17 4.99
CA ARG A 419 -34.17 2.79 3.85
C ARG A 419 -32.93 2.00 3.44
N SER A 420 -32.12 1.60 4.43
CA SER A 420 -30.82 0.96 4.20
C SER A 420 -30.92 -0.44 3.61
N LYS A 421 -32.06 -1.13 3.79
CA LYS A 421 -32.34 -2.44 3.16
C LYS A 421 -32.11 -2.47 1.65
N SER A 422 -32.35 -1.37 0.94
CA SER A 422 -32.22 -1.32 -0.52
C SER A 422 -30.88 -0.78 -1.02
N TRP A 423 -29.94 -0.46 -0.13
CA TRP A 423 -28.68 0.21 -0.50
C TRP A 423 -27.86 -0.59 -1.50
N LEU A 424 -27.65 -1.88 -1.27
CA LEU A 424 -26.90 -2.76 -2.19
C LEU A 424 -27.51 -2.85 -3.60
N LYS A 425 -28.73 -2.32 -3.81
CA LYS A 425 -29.39 -2.27 -5.12
C LYS A 425 -29.43 -0.88 -5.74
N ASN A 426 -29.29 0.18 -4.93
CA ASN A 426 -29.53 1.55 -5.38
C ASN A 426 -28.46 2.56 -4.98
N LYS A 427 -27.41 2.12 -4.27
CA LYS A 427 -26.25 2.91 -3.85
C LYS A 427 -24.98 2.26 -4.41
N PRO A 428 -24.35 2.87 -5.43
CA PRO A 428 -23.10 2.36 -6.00
C PRO A 428 -21.98 2.18 -4.97
N PHE A 429 -21.89 3.06 -3.97
CA PHE A 429 -20.88 2.99 -2.91
C PHE A 429 -20.94 1.73 -2.03
N THR A 430 -21.93 0.85 -2.22
CA THR A 430 -22.09 -0.40 -1.45
C THR A 430 -21.70 -1.66 -2.23
N GLU A 431 -21.25 -1.51 -3.47
CA GLU A 431 -20.91 -2.64 -4.36
C GLU A 431 -19.78 -3.50 -3.78
N SER A 432 -18.81 -2.90 -3.11
CA SER A 432 -17.64 -3.54 -2.51
C SER A 432 -17.78 -3.90 -1.03
N TRP A 433 -19.00 -3.88 -0.46
CA TRP A 433 -19.22 -4.11 0.98
C TRP A 433 -19.18 -5.57 1.43
N TYR A 434 -19.10 -6.51 0.49
CA TYR A 434 -18.97 -7.92 0.83
C TYR A 434 -17.61 -8.25 1.44
N LEU A 435 -17.53 -9.35 2.18
CA LEU A 435 -16.27 -9.87 2.69
C LEU A 435 -15.72 -10.96 1.78
N GLU A 436 -14.42 -10.94 1.56
CA GLU A 436 -13.70 -12.04 0.93
C GLU A 436 -12.65 -12.57 1.88
N SER A 437 -12.75 -13.85 2.25
CA SER A 437 -11.70 -14.54 3.00
C SER A 437 -11.84 -16.05 2.90
N ALA A 438 -10.73 -16.75 3.16
CA ALA A 438 -10.73 -18.21 3.25
C ALA A 438 -11.66 -18.74 4.36
N ALA A 439 -11.90 -17.96 5.42
CA ALA A 439 -12.83 -18.33 6.48
C ALA A 439 -14.28 -18.37 5.97
N ILE A 440 -14.69 -17.34 5.20
CA ILE A 440 -16.00 -17.32 4.54
C ILE A 440 -16.13 -18.49 3.56
N ASP A 441 -15.13 -18.69 2.71
CA ASP A 441 -15.14 -19.80 1.74
C ASP A 441 -15.30 -21.17 2.42
N LYS A 442 -14.67 -21.38 3.58
CA LYS A 442 -14.81 -22.61 4.36
C LYS A 442 -16.24 -22.82 4.88
N ILE A 443 -16.88 -21.77 5.41
CA ILE A 443 -18.27 -21.83 5.89
C ILE A 443 -19.21 -22.13 4.71
N VAL A 444 -19.03 -21.43 3.59
CA VAL A 444 -19.87 -21.62 2.39
C VAL A 444 -19.67 -23.02 1.81
N ASN A 445 -18.44 -23.55 1.82
CA ASN A 445 -18.16 -24.94 1.42
C ASN A 445 -18.80 -25.96 2.34
N HIS A 446 -18.74 -25.77 3.66
CA HIS A 446 -19.41 -26.64 4.63
C HIS A 446 -20.92 -26.74 4.38
N ASN A 447 -21.52 -25.65 3.93
CA ASN A 447 -22.93 -25.56 3.60
C ASN A 447 -23.27 -25.91 2.15
N SER A 448 -22.28 -26.36 1.37
CA SER A 448 -22.46 -26.77 0.00
C SER A 448 -22.44 -28.28 -0.17
N SER A 449 -23.18 -28.77 -1.17
CA SER A 449 -23.18 -30.18 -1.57
C SER A 449 -23.24 -30.28 -3.09
N TYR A 450 -22.90 -31.44 -3.66
CA TYR A 450 -23.05 -31.69 -5.08
C TYR A 450 -24.28 -32.54 -5.35
N VAL A 451 -25.15 -32.05 -6.23
CA VAL A 451 -26.30 -32.80 -6.73
C VAL A 451 -26.21 -32.78 -8.26
N ASP A 452 -26.11 -33.96 -8.87
CA ASP A 452 -25.96 -34.13 -10.33
C ASP A 452 -24.80 -33.33 -10.94
N GLY A 453 -23.68 -33.21 -10.20
CA GLY A 453 -22.50 -32.46 -10.63
C GLY A 453 -22.60 -30.95 -10.46
N ILE A 454 -23.75 -30.43 -10.03
CA ILE A 454 -23.98 -29.01 -9.74
C ILE A 454 -23.75 -28.78 -8.25
N LYS A 455 -22.96 -27.75 -7.92
CA LYS A 455 -22.78 -27.32 -6.54
C LYS A 455 -24.02 -26.56 -6.07
N ILE A 456 -24.64 -27.04 -5.00
CA ILE A 456 -25.81 -26.43 -4.36
C ILE A 456 -25.42 -26.01 -2.95
N CYS A 457 -25.52 -24.71 -2.66
CA CYS A 457 -25.31 -24.15 -1.33
C CYS A 457 -26.65 -24.00 -0.59
N ARG A 458 -26.71 -24.48 0.66
CA ARG A 458 -27.80 -24.19 1.59
C ARG A 458 -27.66 -22.74 2.08
N LEU A 459 -28.12 -21.80 1.24
CA LEU A 459 -27.87 -20.37 1.41
C LEU A 459 -28.30 -19.84 2.80
N ALA A 460 -29.44 -20.29 3.33
CA ALA A 460 -29.92 -19.85 4.63
C ALA A 460 -28.99 -20.29 5.77
N ASP A 461 -28.51 -21.53 5.75
CA ASP A 461 -27.58 -22.07 6.75
C ASP A 461 -26.22 -21.35 6.66
N ALA A 462 -25.71 -21.17 5.44
CA ALA A 462 -24.47 -20.46 5.18
C ALA A 462 -24.52 -19.01 5.68
N ILE A 463 -25.61 -18.28 5.42
CA ILE A 463 -25.81 -16.91 5.93
C ILE A 463 -25.84 -16.91 7.47
N GLN A 464 -26.54 -17.87 8.08
CA GLN A 464 -26.65 -17.94 9.54
C GLN A 464 -25.29 -18.22 10.20
N GLU A 465 -24.49 -19.11 9.64
CA GLU A 465 -23.14 -19.42 10.11
C GLU A 465 -22.17 -18.25 9.88
N VAL A 466 -22.19 -17.61 8.70
CA VAL A 466 -21.37 -16.41 8.43
C VAL A 466 -21.70 -15.27 9.39
N PHE A 467 -22.97 -15.08 9.75
CA PHE A 467 -23.35 -14.09 10.76
C PHE A 467 -22.68 -14.36 12.12
N ILE A 468 -22.70 -15.61 12.56
CA ILE A 468 -22.18 -16.02 13.87
C ILE A 468 -20.65 -15.97 13.88
N GLU A 469 -20.01 -16.57 12.88
CA GLU A 469 -18.58 -16.84 12.88
C GLU A 469 -17.72 -15.71 12.31
N ALA A 470 -18.30 -14.80 11.51
CA ALA A 470 -17.55 -13.72 10.87
C ALA A 470 -18.09 -12.32 11.19
N PHE A 471 -19.41 -12.10 11.15
CA PHE A 471 -19.96 -10.75 11.32
C PHE A 471 -20.04 -10.33 12.78
N GLU A 472 -20.64 -11.16 13.65
CA GLU A 472 -20.77 -10.83 15.08
C GLU A 472 -19.43 -10.90 15.81
N SER A 473 -18.51 -11.79 15.39
CA SER A 473 -17.14 -11.82 15.91
C SER A 473 -16.36 -10.54 15.63
N ASP A 474 -16.69 -9.84 14.53
CA ASP A 474 -16.05 -8.59 14.12
C ASP A 474 -17.01 -7.39 14.13
N ARG A 475 -17.88 -7.36 15.15
CA ARG A 475 -18.88 -6.32 15.34
C ARG A 475 -18.27 -4.91 15.41
N ALA A 476 -17.09 -4.79 16.01
CA ALA A 476 -16.38 -3.51 16.15
C ALA A 476 -15.96 -2.94 14.79
N ARG A 477 -15.52 -3.77 13.85
CA ARG A 477 -15.22 -3.34 12.47
C ARG A 477 -16.47 -2.79 11.80
N TRP A 478 -17.60 -3.47 11.90
CA TRP A 478 -18.85 -2.99 11.29
C TRP A 478 -19.33 -1.68 11.93
N GLN A 479 -19.25 -1.54 13.25
CA GLN A 479 -19.53 -0.27 13.91
C GLN A 479 -18.66 0.86 13.35
N PHE A 480 -17.35 0.62 13.22
CA PHE A 480 -16.41 1.60 12.71
C PHE A 480 -16.64 1.90 11.22
N HIS A 481 -16.89 0.88 10.40
CA HIS A 481 -17.18 1.01 8.97
C HIS A 481 -18.37 1.95 8.74
N PHE A 482 -19.49 1.72 9.43
CA PHE A 482 -20.66 2.59 9.27
C PHE A 482 -20.44 4.01 9.84
N LEU A 483 -19.62 4.17 10.88
CA LEU A 483 -19.21 5.50 11.35
C LEU A 483 -18.34 6.20 10.30
N TRP A 484 -17.38 5.50 9.70
CA TRP A 484 -16.49 6.03 8.67
C TRP A 484 -17.26 6.43 7.41
N VAL A 485 -18.17 5.58 6.93
CA VAL A 485 -19.10 5.91 5.83
C VAL A 485 -19.97 7.13 6.17
N ALA A 486 -20.40 7.27 7.43
CA ALA A 486 -21.16 8.45 7.85
C ALA A 486 -20.32 9.73 7.74
N LEU A 487 -19.07 9.72 8.23
CA LEU A 487 -18.15 10.85 8.14
C LEU A 487 -17.84 11.21 6.68
N TRP A 488 -17.60 10.20 5.84
CA TRP A 488 -17.32 10.37 4.41
C TRP A 488 -18.49 11.02 3.66
N LEU A 489 -19.72 10.51 3.86
CA LEU A 489 -20.92 11.08 3.26
C LEU A 489 -21.20 12.49 3.79
N LYS A 490 -20.88 12.77 5.06
CA LYS A 490 -21.11 14.07 5.69
C LYS A 490 -20.15 15.17 5.22
N ALA A 491 -18.89 14.84 4.90
CA ALA A 491 -17.82 15.79 4.59
C ALA A 491 -18.20 16.88 3.57
N LYS A 492 -19.01 16.53 2.56
CA LYS A 492 -19.63 17.47 1.63
C LYS A 492 -21.07 17.09 1.33
N GLU A 493 -21.86 16.92 2.39
CA GLU A 493 -23.26 16.51 2.25
C GLU A 493 -24.04 17.39 1.28
N LYS A 494 -24.86 16.74 0.44
CA LYS A 494 -25.83 17.46 -0.39
C LYS A 494 -27.06 17.79 0.44
N LYS A 495 -27.75 18.87 0.08
CA LYS A 495 -29.02 19.24 0.71
C LYS A 495 -29.99 18.04 0.66
N ASN A 496 -30.50 17.62 1.82
CA ASN A 496 -31.39 16.46 2.01
C ASN A 496 -30.75 15.07 1.84
N GLU A 497 -29.42 14.96 1.82
CA GLU A 497 -28.74 13.65 1.82
C GLU A 497 -28.91 12.96 3.18
N LYS A 498 -29.75 11.93 3.25
CA LYS A 498 -29.99 11.16 4.49
C LYS A 498 -29.01 10.01 4.70
N SER A 499 -28.20 9.67 3.70
CA SER A 499 -27.34 8.48 3.74
C SER A 499 -26.31 8.54 4.88
N TRP A 500 -25.76 9.72 5.19
CA TRP A 500 -24.84 9.86 6.33
C TRP A 500 -25.55 9.62 7.67
N GLN A 501 -26.77 10.13 7.83
CA GLN A 501 -27.59 9.92 9.03
C GLN A 501 -27.91 8.45 9.17
N ASP A 502 -28.30 7.82 8.08
CA ASP A 502 -28.64 6.40 8.06
C ASP A 502 -27.44 5.53 8.45
N SER A 503 -26.28 5.82 7.87
CA SER A 503 -25.03 5.13 8.21
C SER A 503 -24.68 5.32 9.68
N PHE A 504 -24.81 6.55 10.20
CA PHE A 504 -24.57 6.82 11.61
C PHE A 504 -25.56 6.09 12.55
N LEU A 505 -26.86 6.05 12.21
CA LEU A 505 -27.87 5.36 13.00
C LEU A 505 -27.64 3.84 13.02
N ILE A 506 -27.13 3.27 11.93
CA ILE A 506 -26.68 1.87 11.90
C ILE A 506 -25.49 1.68 12.82
N ALA A 507 -24.46 2.53 12.72
CA ALA A 507 -23.30 2.47 13.62
C ALA A 507 -23.72 2.59 15.09
N HIS A 508 -24.70 3.45 15.39
CA HIS A 508 -25.26 3.62 16.72
C HIS A 508 -25.99 2.38 17.22
N ALA A 509 -26.84 1.76 16.39
CA ALA A 509 -27.51 0.52 16.74
C ALA A 509 -26.51 -0.61 17.02
N ILE A 510 -25.44 -0.71 16.23
CA ILE A 510 -24.36 -1.67 16.48
C ILE A 510 -23.66 -1.36 17.81
N LYS A 511 -23.36 -0.09 18.09
CA LYS A 511 -22.77 0.32 19.37
C LYS A 511 -23.66 -0.01 20.58
N THR A 512 -24.98 0.12 20.46
CA THR A 512 -25.94 -0.12 21.56
C THR A 512 -26.35 -1.58 21.74
N GLY A 513 -25.78 -2.50 20.95
CA GLY A 513 -25.99 -3.94 21.13
C GLY A 513 -27.11 -4.56 20.30
N HIS A 514 -27.65 -3.87 19.27
CA HIS A 514 -28.59 -4.49 18.34
C HIS A 514 -27.96 -5.65 17.56
N VAL A 515 -28.58 -6.82 17.54
CA VAL A 515 -28.05 -7.99 16.81
C VAL A 515 -27.87 -7.64 15.33
N LEU A 516 -26.70 -7.92 14.75
CA LEU A 516 -26.37 -7.52 13.38
C LEU A 516 -27.35 -8.12 12.37
N LYS A 517 -27.77 -9.37 12.59
CA LYS A 517 -28.73 -10.05 11.73
C LYS A 517 -30.10 -9.37 11.69
N ASP A 518 -30.44 -8.52 12.67
CA ASP A 518 -31.72 -7.82 12.71
C ASP A 518 -31.65 -6.44 12.01
N ILE A 519 -30.44 -6.01 11.63
CA ILE A 519 -30.22 -4.79 10.86
C ILE A 519 -30.33 -5.13 9.35
N PRO A 520 -31.30 -4.56 8.61
CA PRO A 520 -31.59 -5.01 7.24
C PRO A 520 -30.44 -4.90 6.26
N VAL A 521 -29.60 -3.85 6.34
CA VAL A 521 -28.45 -3.73 5.44
C VAL A 521 -27.40 -4.80 5.71
N MET A 522 -27.21 -5.20 6.98
CA MET A 522 -26.28 -6.25 7.35
C MET A 522 -26.71 -7.61 6.79
N GLN A 523 -28.02 -7.88 6.72
CA GLN A 523 -28.54 -9.08 6.06
C GLN A 523 -28.16 -9.12 4.58
N GLU A 524 -28.30 -8.00 3.87
CA GLU A 524 -27.96 -7.94 2.45
C GLU A 524 -26.45 -8.04 2.23
N ILE A 525 -25.62 -7.40 3.08
CA ILE A 525 -24.15 -7.52 3.02
C ILE A 525 -23.70 -8.97 3.26
N CYS A 526 -24.25 -9.63 4.28
CA CYS A 526 -23.93 -11.04 4.57
C CYS A 526 -24.39 -11.96 3.44
N LYS A 527 -25.54 -11.70 2.85
CA LYS A 527 -26.02 -12.44 1.68
C LYS A 527 -25.09 -12.25 0.48
N GLN A 528 -24.68 -11.02 0.18
CA GLN A 528 -23.75 -10.73 -0.91
C GLN A 528 -22.38 -11.38 -0.67
N THR A 529 -21.92 -11.40 0.58
CA THR A 529 -20.70 -12.11 1.01
C THR A 529 -20.76 -13.60 0.66
N VAL A 530 -21.88 -14.27 0.97
CA VAL A 530 -22.06 -15.70 0.64
C VAL A 530 -22.17 -15.92 -0.87
N ILE A 531 -22.95 -15.09 -1.58
CA ILE A 531 -23.10 -15.19 -3.05
C ILE A 531 -21.76 -14.99 -3.74
N ASN A 532 -21.03 -13.94 -3.38
CA ASN A 532 -19.72 -13.65 -3.93
C ASN A 532 -18.76 -14.83 -3.70
N SER A 533 -18.74 -15.40 -2.49
CA SER A 533 -17.95 -16.61 -2.22
C SER A 533 -18.35 -17.80 -3.12
N ILE A 534 -19.65 -18.03 -3.35
CA ILE A 534 -20.14 -19.08 -4.27
C ILE A 534 -19.58 -18.89 -5.68
N GLU A 535 -19.56 -17.66 -6.17
CA GLU A 535 -19.15 -17.31 -7.53
C GLU A 535 -17.63 -17.36 -7.73
N THR A 536 -16.86 -16.89 -6.75
CA THR A 536 -15.42 -16.61 -6.92
C THR A 536 -14.48 -17.60 -6.23
N MET A 537 -14.98 -18.52 -5.39
CA MET A 537 -14.10 -19.45 -4.66
C MET A 537 -13.32 -20.43 -5.57
N GLN A 538 -13.82 -20.70 -6.78
CA GLN A 538 -13.10 -21.55 -7.74
C GLN A 538 -11.82 -20.86 -8.21
N GLU A 539 -11.88 -19.54 -8.41
CA GLU A 539 -10.75 -18.68 -8.77
C GLU A 539 -9.73 -18.62 -7.62
N ARG A 540 -10.22 -18.60 -6.37
CA ARG A 540 -9.37 -18.62 -5.16
C ARG A 540 -8.82 -19.99 -4.75
N LYS A 541 -9.15 -21.07 -5.46
CA LYS A 541 -8.71 -22.47 -5.19
C LYS A 541 -9.00 -22.96 -3.76
N THR A 542 -10.04 -22.45 -3.10
CA THR A 542 -10.44 -22.83 -1.72
C THR A 542 -11.45 -23.98 -1.67
N TYR A 543 -11.53 -24.83 -2.71
CA TYR A 543 -12.51 -25.92 -2.79
C TYR A 543 -12.13 -27.12 -1.92
N LEU A 544 -13.16 -27.88 -1.51
CA LEU A 544 -12.97 -29.25 -1.01
C LEU A 544 -12.40 -30.11 -2.15
N ASN A 545 -11.20 -30.66 -1.96
CA ASN A 545 -10.76 -31.80 -2.76
C ASN A 545 -11.84 -32.88 -2.67
N LYS A 546 -12.23 -33.45 -3.82
CA LYS A 546 -13.09 -34.64 -3.84
C LYS A 546 -12.40 -35.70 -2.97
N GLU A 547 -13.07 -36.16 -1.92
CA GLU A 547 -12.75 -37.47 -1.32
C GLU A 547 -12.97 -38.58 -2.36
#